data_AF-A0A536T5V8-F1
#
_entry.id   AF-A0A536T5V8-F1
#
_cell.length_a   1.000
_cell.length_b   1.000
_cell.length_c   1.000
_cell.angle_alpha   90.00
_cell.angle_beta   90.00
_cell.angle_gamma   90.00
#
_symmetry.space_group_name_H-M   'P 1'
#
loop_
_entity.id
_entity.type
_entity.pdbx_description
1 polymer ?
#
loop_
_entity_poly.entity_id
_entity_poly.type
_entity_poly.pdbx_seq_one_letter_code
_entity_poly.pdbx_strand_id
1 'polypeptide(L)' 'MQDENSREVARLVAELEQAEAFEQKLRQYIIDAKDQLAAGNASVALSLLNDAISYIDSAPDVVTGAEHRP' A
#
# COMPACT_ATOMS: atom_id res chain seq x y z
N MET A 1 -2.88 6.19 -32.18
CA MET A 1 -1.55 5.57 -32.01
C MET A 1 -0.61 6.37 -31.10
N GLN A 2 -0.07 7.56 -31.44
CA GLN A 2 0.82 8.29 -30.51
C GLN A 2 0.10 8.73 -29.22
N ASP A 3 -1.13 9.26 -29.33
CA ASP A 3 -1.90 9.74 -28.16
C ASP A 3 -2.41 8.62 -27.24
N GLU A 4 -2.64 7.42 -27.78
CA GLU A 4 -3.09 6.26 -26.99
C GLU A 4 -1.95 5.69 -26.15
N ASN A 5 -0.76 5.60 -26.73
CA ASN A 5 0.45 5.18 -26.03
C ASN A 5 0.80 6.14 -24.88
N SER A 6 0.69 7.47 -25.09
CA SER A 6 0.92 8.44 -24.02
C SER A 6 -0.10 8.35 -22.88
N ARG A 7 -1.36 8.02 -23.18
CA ARG A 7 -2.39 7.81 -22.15
C ARG A 7 -2.16 6.53 -21.36
N GLU A 8 -1.72 5.47 -22.03
CA GLU A 8 -1.40 4.20 -21.38
C GLU A 8 -0.20 4.36 -20.43
N VAL A 9 0.88 5.01 -20.88
CA VAL A 9 2.03 5.32 -20.02
C VAL A 9 1.62 6.15 -18.80
N ALA A 10 0.77 7.18 -18.98
CA ALA A 10 0.31 8.00 -17.87
C ALA A 10 -0.51 7.19 -16.83
N ARG A 11 -1.30 6.21 -17.28
CA ARG A 11 -2.04 5.31 -16.37
C ARG A 11 -1.09 4.40 -15.59
N LEU A 12 -0.13 3.78 -16.27
CA LEU A 12 0.86 2.92 -15.61
C LEU A 12 1.69 3.69 -14.58
N VAL A 13 2.08 4.93 -14.88
CA VAL A 13 2.77 5.81 -13.91
C VAL A 13 1.88 6.06 -12.68
N ALA A 14 0.61 6.40 -12.88
CA ALA A 14 -0.32 6.65 -11.78
C ALA A 14 -0.61 5.40 -10.93
N GLU A 15 -0.62 4.21 -11.54
CA GLU A 15 -0.75 2.94 -10.82
C GLU A 15 0.51 2.64 -9.99
N LEU A 16 1.71 2.89 -10.54
CA LEU A 16 2.96 2.72 -9.82
C LEU A 16 3.09 3.70 -8.64
N GLU A 17 2.73 4.97 -8.83
CA GLU A 17 2.75 5.96 -7.75
C GLU A 17 1.80 5.59 -6.60
N GLN A 18 0.62 5.06 -6.93
CA GLN A 18 -0.33 4.56 -5.94
C GLN A 18 0.22 3.33 -5.20
N ALA A 19 0.86 2.40 -5.92
CA ALA A 19 1.48 1.24 -5.32
C ALA A 19 2.64 1.61 -4.38
N GLU A 20 3.49 2.56 -4.77
CA GLU A 20 4.58 3.05 -3.94
C GLU A 20 4.06 3.74 -2.67
N ALA A 21 3.06 4.62 -2.80
CA ALA A 21 2.47 5.29 -1.64
C ALA A 21 1.85 4.29 -0.65
N PHE A 22 1.18 3.26 -1.18
CA PHE A 22 0.62 2.18 -0.39
C PHE A 22 1.70 1.38 0.35
N GLU A 23 2.79 1.01 -0.34
CA GLU A 23 3.93 0.33 0.27
C GLU A 23 4.56 1.15 1.40
N GLN A 24 4.81 2.44 1.16
CA GLN A 24 5.41 3.33 2.16
C GLN A 24 4.56 3.41 3.43
N LYS A 25 3.24 3.49 3.28
CA LYS A 25 2.32 3.51 4.43
C LYS A 25 2.32 2.17 5.19
N LEU A 26 2.36 1.03 4.49
CA LEU A 26 2.51 -0.28 5.15
C LEU A 26 3.83 -0.40 5.92
N ARG A 27 4.93 0.06 5.33
CA ARG A 27 6.23 0.09 6.02
C ARG A 27 6.18 0.94 7.28
N GLN A 28 5.49 2.08 7.23
CA GLN A 28 5.32 2.94 8.40
C GLN A 28 4.56 2.23 9.53
N TYR A 29 3.45 1.54 9.23
CA TYR A 29 2.73 0.76 10.24
C TYR A 29 3.63 -0.28 10.93
N ILE A 30 4.49 -0.96 10.18
CA ILE A 30 5.42 -1.96 10.74
C ILE A 30 6.47 -1.30 11.64
N ILE A 31 7.03 -0.16 11.21
CA ILE A 31 8.00 0.61 11.99
C ILE A 31 7.36 1.06 13.31
N ASP A 32 6.19 1.68 13.23
CA ASP A 32 5.48 2.19 14.41
C ASP A 32 5.13 1.05 15.38
N ALA A 33 4.65 -0.09 14.86
CA ALA A 33 4.36 -1.26 15.70
C ALA A 33 5.62 -1.79 16.41
N LYS A 34 6.77 -1.84 15.73
CA LYS A 34 8.04 -2.24 16.34
C LYS A 34 8.48 -1.26 17.43
N ASP A 35 8.33 0.03 17.21
CA ASP A 35 8.68 1.06 18.19
C ASP A 35 7.78 0.96 19.44
N GLN A 36 6.48 0.71 19.26
CA GLN A 36 5.56 0.46 20.37
C GLN A 36 5.91 -0.82 21.13
N LEU A 37 6.32 -1.90 20.45
CA LEU A 37 6.79 -3.12 21.10
C LEU A 37 8.07 -2.87 21.92
N ALA A 38 9.03 -2.13 21.36
CA ALA A 38 10.27 -1.77 22.06
C ALA A 38 9.99 -0.91 23.31
N ALA A 39 8.95 -0.08 23.26
CA ALA A 39 8.47 0.72 24.39
C ALA A 39 7.64 -0.08 25.42
N GLY A 40 7.33 -1.36 25.17
CA GLY A 40 6.50 -2.19 26.05
C GLY A 40 4.98 -2.00 25.85
N ASN A 41 4.56 -1.23 24.86
CA ASN A 41 3.16 -0.91 24.56
C ASN A 41 2.52 -1.95 23.63
N ALA A 42 2.48 -3.22 24.08
CA ALA A 42 2.04 -4.33 23.24
C ALA A 42 0.60 -4.18 22.70
N SER A 43 -0.31 -3.62 23.49
CA SER A 43 -1.70 -3.37 23.05
C SER A 43 -1.77 -2.36 21.91
N VAL A 44 -0.96 -1.30 21.95
CA VAL A 44 -0.89 -0.28 20.90
C VAL A 44 -0.29 -0.86 19.64
N ALA A 45 0.79 -1.65 19.77
CA ALA A 45 1.39 -2.34 18.63
C ALA A 45 0.38 -3.28 17.92
N LEU A 46 -0.40 -4.06 18.69
CA LEU A 46 -1.44 -4.92 18.12
C LEU A 46 -2.54 -4.13 17.42
N SER A 47 -2.92 -2.97 17.96
CA SER A 47 -3.87 -2.07 17.29
C SER A 47 -3.33 -1.57 15.95
N LEU A 48 -2.08 -1.11 15.90
CA LEU A 48 -1.43 -0.65 14.67
C LEU A 48 -1.36 -1.75 13.61
N LEU A 49 -1.12 -3.00 14.02
CA LEU A 49 -1.11 -4.13 13.11
C LEU A 49 -2.51 -4.45 12.57
N ASN A 50 -3.56 -4.29 13.37
CA ASN A 50 -4.95 -4.41 12.88
C ASN A 50 -5.32 -3.30 11.90
N ASP A 51 -4.86 -2.08 12.14
CA ASP A 51 -5.05 -0.97 11.19
C ASP A 51 -4.30 -1.23 9.88
N ALA A 52 -3.10 -1.81 9.95
CA ALA A 52 -2.34 -2.22 8.77
C ALA A 52 -3.07 -3.31 7.96
N ILE A 53 -3.64 -4.32 8.62
CA ILE A 53 -4.45 -5.35 7.96
C ILE A 53 -5.67 -4.73 7.28
N SER A 54 -6.38 -3.84 7.98
CA SER A 54 -7.54 -3.14 7.41
C SER A 54 -7.15 -2.28 6.21
N TYR A 55 -5.96 -1.68 6.24
CA TYR A 55 -5.43 -0.93 5.11
C TYR A 55 -5.12 -1.84 3.90
N ILE A 56 -4.57 -3.03 4.14
CA ILE A 56 -4.36 -4.05 3.09
C ILE A 56 -5.69 -4.41 2.42
N ASP A 57 -6.71 -4.70 3.22
CA ASP A 57 -8.02 -5.09 2.72
C ASP A 57 -8.72 -3.96 1.95
N SER A 58 -8.37 -2.70 2.22
CA SER A 58 -8.96 -1.53 1.56
C SER A 58 -8.46 -1.24 0.14
N ALA A 59 -7.33 -1.83 -0.28
CA ALA A 59 -6.73 -1.58 -1.58
C ALA A 59 -6.35 -2.89 -2.32
N PRO A 60 -7.33 -3.78 -2.59
CA PRO A 60 -7.08 -5.07 -3.19
C PRO A 60 -6.41 -4.94 -4.56
N ASP A 61 -6.78 -3.96 -5.38
CA ASP A 61 -6.22 -3.74 -6.73
C ASP A 61 -4.73 -3.38 -6.72
N VAL A 62 -4.27 -2.73 -5.65
CA VAL A 62 -2.85 -2.40 -5.45
C VAL A 62 -2.05 -3.63 -4.98
N VAL A 63 -2.69 -4.52 -4.22
CA VAL A 63 -2.08 -5.71 -3.63
C VAL A 63 -2.03 -6.89 -4.60
N THR A 64 -3.07 -7.09 -5.41
CA THR A 64 -3.15 -8.21 -6.38
C THR A 64 -2.58 -7.85 -7.74
N GLY A 65 -2.31 -6.56 -7.97
CA GLY A 65 -2.18 -6.00 -9.32
C GLY A 65 -3.56 -5.97 -10.00
N ALA A 66 -3.86 -4.88 -10.71
CA ALA A 66 -5.03 -4.88 -11.58
C ALA A 66 -4.83 -6.00 -12.61
N GLU A 67 -5.67 -7.03 -12.58
CA GLU A 67 -5.63 -8.07 -13.60
C GLU A 67 -5.83 -7.40 -14.96
N HIS A 68 -4.75 -7.25 -15.72
CA HIS A 68 -4.81 -6.82 -17.11
C HIS A 68 -5.47 -7.95 -17.91
N ARG A 69 -6.81 -7.99 -17.87
CA ARG A 69 -7.59 -8.88 -18.74
C ARG A 69 -7.58 -8.27 -20.15
N PRO A 70 -7.17 -9.04 -21.17
CA PRO A 70 -7.02 -8.55 -22.54
C PRO A 70 -8.33 -8.09 -23.17
#